data_AF-A0A3D3MDT8-F1
#
_entry.id   AF-A0A3D3MDT8-F1
#
_cell.length_a   1.000
_cell.length_b   1.000
_cell.length_c   1.000
_cell.angle_alpha   90.00
_cell.angle_beta   90.00
_cell.angle_gamma   90.00
#
_symmetry.space_group_name_H-M   'P 1'
#
loop_
_entity.id
_entity.type
_entity.pdbx_description
1 polymer ?
#
loop_
_entity_poly.entity_id
_entity_poly.type
_entity_poly.pdbx_seq_one_letter_code
_entity_poly.pdbx_strand_id
1 'polypeptide(L)'
;MDDLYSKLVAKGTLYSIETDLERFFKNIFRSFYNDCSYEEYENLVIPKAYAQFIEKTENDGIAFYTIDQYIYGLYQMIDYTIEDMDCNGNKEKKPAFWLYVGHRNERGFFFICCDKRSESYGQVCEFYDGSPFMNPKDGLELGDFKTFCNAVLNGGA
;
A
#
# COMPACT_ATOMS: atom_id res chain seq x y z
N MET A 1 -9.51 -20.30 -12.30
CA MET A 1 -8.61 -19.25 -11.81
C MET A 1 -9.35 -17.98 -11.39
N ASP A 2 -10.56 -17.69 -11.92
CA ASP A 2 -11.38 -16.53 -11.51
C ASP A 2 -12.25 -16.71 -10.26
N ASP A 3 -12.41 -17.94 -9.74
CA ASP A 3 -13.47 -18.27 -8.78
C ASP A 3 -13.17 -17.76 -7.34
N LEU A 4 -11.90 -17.66 -6.94
CA LEU A 4 -11.53 -17.30 -5.56
C LEU A 4 -11.36 -15.78 -5.34
N TYR A 5 -10.76 -15.08 -6.31
CA TYR A 5 -10.78 -13.61 -6.34
C TYR A 5 -12.22 -13.10 -6.33
N SER A 6 -13.10 -13.72 -7.12
CA SER A 6 -14.54 -13.43 -7.13
C SER A 6 -15.23 -13.74 -5.80
N LYS A 7 -14.78 -14.77 -5.05
CA LYS A 7 -15.29 -15.10 -3.71
C LYS A 7 -14.86 -14.11 -2.62
N LEU A 8 -13.64 -13.59 -2.71
CA LEU A 8 -13.18 -12.47 -1.86
C LEU A 8 -13.89 -11.17 -2.26
N VAL A 9 -14.23 -11.02 -3.54
CA VAL A 9 -14.95 -9.87 -4.10
C VAL A 9 -16.42 -9.80 -3.64
N ALA A 10 -17.09 -10.94 -3.43
CA ALA A 10 -18.54 -11.01 -3.24
C ALA A 10 -19.04 -10.79 -1.80
N LYS A 11 -18.16 -10.58 -0.81
CA LYS A 11 -18.53 -10.54 0.62
C LYS A 11 -18.62 -9.15 1.26
N GLY A 12 -18.32 -8.06 0.56
CA GLY A 12 -18.38 -6.69 1.10
C GLY A 12 -19.54 -5.88 0.50
N THR A 13 -20.34 -5.22 1.35
CA THR A 13 -21.50 -4.40 0.96
C THR A 13 -21.13 -2.95 0.67
N LEU A 14 -21.72 -2.38 -0.40
CA LEU A 14 -21.43 -1.06 -0.96
C LEU A 14 -21.81 0.15 -0.07
N TYR A 15 -20.88 1.10 0.07
CA TYR A 15 -21.07 2.55 -0.16
C TYR A 15 -19.76 3.13 -0.73
N SER A 16 -19.80 4.27 -1.45
CA SER A 16 -18.71 4.76 -2.32
C SER A 16 -17.44 5.20 -1.57
N ILE A 17 -16.64 4.21 -1.16
CA ILE A 17 -15.32 4.35 -0.55
C ILE A 17 -14.33 5.10 -1.47
N GLU A 18 -14.54 5.12 -2.79
CA GLU A 18 -13.69 5.86 -3.75
C GLU A 18 -13.53 7.36 -3.42
N THR A 19 -14.63 8.07 -3.15
CA THR A 19 -14.58 9.53 -2.87
C THR A 19 -13.97 9.82 -1.49
N ASP A 20 -14.21 8.94 -0.53
CA ASP A 20 -13.65 9.08 0.81
C ASP A 20 -12.17 8.72 0.83
N LEU A 21 -11.73 7.67 0.12
CA LEU A 21 -10.31 7.37 -0.11
C LEU A 21 -9.60 8.54 -0.79
N GLU A 22 -10.14 9.08 -1.90
CA GLU A 22 -9.52 10.22 -2.58
C GLU A 22 -9.37 11.44 -1.66
N ARG A 23 -10.42 11.80 -0.90
CA ARG A 23 -10.34 12.93 0.05
C ARG A 23 -9.39 12.65 1.20
N PHE A 24 -9.40 11.43 1.68
CA PHE A 24 -8.58 10.97 2.78
C PHE A 24 -7.09 11.06 2.42
N PHE A 25 -6.72 10.50 1.26
CA PHE A 25 -5.37 10.65 0.72
C PHE A 25 -5.05 12.11 0.46
N LYS A 26 -5.94 12.89 -0.17
CA LYS A 26 -5.72 14.32 -0.39
C LYS A 26 -5.34 15.09 0.87
N ASN A 27 -5.97 14.76 2.00
CA ASN A 27 -5.74 15.46 3.26
C ASN A 27 -4.46 14.98 3.96
N ILE A 28 -4.17 13.68 3.96
CA ILE A 28 -2.93 13.14 4.53
C ILE A 28 -1.72 13.53 3.72
N PHE A 29 -1.75 13.35 2.40
CA PHE A 29 -0.63 13.76 1.54
C PHE A 29 -0.29 15.24 1.73
N ARG A 30 -1.30 16.11 1.83
CA ARG A 30 -1.09 17.54 2.08
C ARG A 30 -0.52 17.84 3.46
N SER A 31 -0.83 17.06 4.50
CA SER A 31 -0.31 17.31 5.84
C SER A 31 1.18 16.96 5.98
N PHE A 32 1.68 16.01 5.18
CA PHE A 32 3.08 15.57 5.26
C PHE A 32 3.99 16.26 4.25
N TYR A 33 3.47 16.64 3.09
CA TYR A 33 4.21 17.38 2.08
C TYR A 33 3.76 18.85 2.06
N ASN A 34 4.13 19.59 3.11
CA ASN A 34 3.81 21.02 3.22
C ASN A 34 4.37 21.88 2.06
N ASP A 35 5.28 21.33 1.24
CA ASP A 35 5.89 22.01 0.07
C ASP A 35 5.69 21.26 -1.27
N CYS A 36 4.81 20.25 -1.34
CA CYS A 36 4.47 19.63 -2.63
C CYS A 36 3.48 20.51 -3.40
N SER A 37 3.82 20.80 -4.66
CA SER A 37 2.88 21.54 -5.52
C SER A 37 1.63 20.70 -5.77
N TYR A 38 0.50 21.35 -6.03
CA TYR A 38 -0.75 20.66 -6.38
C TYR A 38 -0.58 19.69 -7.56
N GLU A 39 0.32 20.00 -8.50
CA GLU A 39 0.64 19.17 -9.67
C GLU A 39 1.40 17.89 -9.28
N GLU A 40 2.20 17.91 -8.21
CA GLU A 40 2.84 16.69 -7.69
C GLU A 40 1.82 15.73 -7.09
N TYR A 41 0.72 16.25 -6.53
CA TYR A 41 -0.37 15.46 -5.96
C TYR A 41 -1.22 14.73 -7.03
N GLU A 42 -1.48 15.33 -8.19
CA GLU A 42 -2.31 14.70 -9.24
C GLU A 42 -1.71 13.42 -9.82
N ASN A 43 -0.40 13.21 -9.60
CA ASN A 43 0.32 12.02 -10.02
C ASN A 43 0.24 10.87 -9.00
N LEU A 44 -0.28 11.13 -7.79
CA LEU A 44 -0.37 10.14 -6.72
C LEU A 44 -1.72 9.45 -6.78
N VAL A 45 -1.71 8.17 -7.13
CA VAL A 45 -2.92 7.37 -7.36
C VAL A 45 -2.75 5.98 -6.76
N ILE A 46 -3.79 5.51 -6.07
CA ILE A 46 -3.82 4.15 -5.57
C ILE A 46 -3.96 3.19 -6.75
N PRO A 47 -3.11 2.16 -6.86
CA PRO A 47 -3.26 1.13 -7.87
C PRO A 47 -4.64 0.45 -7.78
N LYS A 48 -5.34 0.36 -8.92
CA LYS A 48 -6.74 -0.11 -9.00
C LYS A 48 -6.99 -1.44 -8.30
N ALA A 49 -6.08 -2.39 -8.41
CA ALA A 49 -6.22 -3.70 -7.78
C ALA A 49 -6.19 -3.61 -6.24
N TYR A 50 -5.40 -2.70 -5.68
CA TYR A 50 -5.35 -2.47 -4.24
C TYR A 50 -6.58 -1.69 -3.76
N ALA A 51 -7.04 -0.68 -4.51
CA ALA A 51 -8.28 0.02 -4.20
C ALA A 51 -9.47 -0.95 -4.10
N GLN A 52 -9.63 -1.86 -5.07
CA GLN A 52 -10.67 -2.90 -5.08
C GLN A 52 -10.58 -3.90 -3.92
N PHE A 53 -9.42 -4.02 -3.29
CA PHE A 53 -9.20 -4.86 -2.11
C PHE A 53 -9.65 -4.12 -0.86
N ILE A 54 -9.19 -2.88 -0.67
CA ILE A 54 -9.54 -2.03 0.47
C ILE A 54 -11.04 -1.75 0.53
N GLU A 55 -11.69 -1.52 -0.60
CA GLU A 55 -13.15 -1.36 -0.68
C GLU A 55 -13.94 -2.53 -0.09
N LYS A 56 -13.33 -3.72 0.00
CA LYS A 56 -14.02 -4.94 0.41
C LYS A 56 -13.62 -5.46 1.76
N THR A 57 -12.40 -5.16 2.18
CA THR A 57 -11.94 -5.45 3.53
C THR A 57 -12.40 -4.39 4.53
N GLU A 58 -12.97 -3.28 4.03
CA GLU A 58 -13.47 -2.10 4.73
C GLU A 58 -12.39 -1.48 5.63
N ASN A 59 -12.02 -2.15 6.72
CA ASN A 59 -11.05 -1.69 7.72
C ASN A 59 -10.20 -2.81 8.36
N ASP A 60 -10.61 -4.07 8.29
CA ASP A 60 -10.11 -5.12 9.20
C ASP A 60 -8.84 -5.83 8.71
N GLY A 61 -8.36 -5.52 7.50
CA GLY A 61 -7.20 -6.20 6.91
C GLY A 61 -7.42 -7.70 6.73
N ILE A 62 -6.34 -8.43 6.43
CA ILE A 62 -6.35 -9.89 6.30
C ILE A 62 -5.07 -10.47 6.91
N ALA A 63 -5.24 -11.34 7.91
CA ALA A 63 -4.17 -12.12 8.50
C ALA A 63 -4.01 -13.48 7.82
N PHE A 64 -2.76 -13.86 7.53
CA PHE A 64 -2.34 -15.14 7.00
C PHE A 64 -1.43 -15.86 8.02
N TYR A 65 -2.06 -16.45 9.04
CA TYR A 65 -1.36 -17.03 10.20
C TYR A 65 -0.36 -18.14 9.86
N THR A 66 -0.54 -18.86 8.75
CA THR A 66 0.35 -19.97 8.37
C THR A 66 1.73 -19.52 7.88
N ILE A 67 1.85 -18.26 7.45
CA ILE A 67 3.08 -17.68 6.88
C ILE A 67 3.44 -16.34 7.54
N ASP A 68 2.84 -16.07 8.70
CA ASP A 68 3.05 -14.88 9.53
C ASP A 68 3.03 -13.58 8.72
N GLN A 69 1.97 -13.41 7.93
CA GLN A 69 1.76 -12.24 7.09
C GLN A 69 0.44 -11.57 7.40
N TYR A 70 0.42 -10.25 7.23
CA TYR A 70 -0.76 -9.44 7.43
C TYR A 70 -0.84 -8.38 6.35
N ILE A 71 -1.96 -8.30 5.64
CA ILE A 71 -2.25 -7.21 4.70
C ILE A 71 -3.19 -6.24 5.41
N TYR A 72 -2.78 -4.98 5.50
CA TYR A 72 -3.51 -3.95 6.24
C TYR A 72 -4.84 -3.59 5.56
N GLY A 73 -5.86 -3.39 6.40
CA GLY A 73 -7.07 -2.66 6.03
C GLY A 73 -6.80 -1.16 5.99
N LEU A 74 -7.85 -0.38 5.69
CA LEU A 74 -7.72 1.06 5.46
C LEU A 74 -6.98 1.78 6.60
N TYR A 75 -7.52 1.76 7.82
CA TYR A 75 -6.94 2.52 8.94
C TYR A 75 -5.51 2.13 9.29
N GLN A 76 -5.19 0.83 9.26
CA GLN A 76 -3.84 0.37 9.57
C GLN A 76 -2.83 0.79 8.50
N MET A 77 -3.20 0.67 7.22
CA MET A 77 -2.32 1.10 6.12
C MET A 77 -1.98 2.57 6.26
N ILE A 78 -2.96 3.38 6.63
CA ILE A 78 -2.79 4.81 6.85
C ILE A 78 -1.82 5.07 8.00
N ASP A 79 -2.17 4.54 9.17
CA ASP A 79 -1.48 4.84 10.44
C ASP A 79 -0.01 4.46 10.33
N TYR A 80 0.26 3.26 9.83
CA TYR A 80 1.63 2.80 9.63
C TYR A 80 2.36 3.51 8.50
N THR A 81 1.69 3.95 7.43
CA THR A 81 2.36 4.77 6.40
C THR A 81 2.82 6.10 6.99
N ILE A 82 2.00 6.74 7.84
CA ILE A 82 2.36 7.96 8.54
C ILE A 82 3.54 7.72 9.46
N GLU A 83 3.41 6.74 10.36
CA GLU A 83 4.41 6.45 11.38
C GLU A 83 5.77 6.15 10.73
N ASP A 84 5.79 5.31 9.70
CA ASP A 84 7.02 4.93 9.02
C ASP A 84 7.66 6.10 8.27
N MET A 85 6.86 6.92 7.58
CA MET A 85 7.36 8.12 6.90
C MET A 85 7.91 9.16 7.89
N ASP A 86 7.31 9.32 9.08
CA ASP A 86 7.84 10.25 10.08
C ASP A 86 9.11 9.74 10.76
N CYS A 87 9.23 8.43 10.97
CA CYS A 87 10.40 7.81 11.59
C CYS A 87 11.58 7.67 10.61
N ASN A 88 11.29 7.31 9.36
CA ASN A 88 12.27 6.84 8.38
C ASN A 88 12.29 7.72 7.11
N GLY A 89 11.44 8.72 6.97
CA GLY A 89 11.37 9.53 5.76
C GLY A 89 12.48 10.58 5.64
N ASN A 90 13.27 10.50 4.57
CA ASN A 90 14.09 11.64 4.17
C ASN A 90 13.21 12.70 3.50
N LYS A 91 12.88 13.76 4.24
CA LYS A 91 11.99 14.84 3.78
C LYS A 91 12.62 15.78 2.73
N GLU A 92 13.94 15.72 2.52
CA GLU A 92 14.66 16.58 1.56
C GLU A 92 14.80 15.95 0.16
N LYS A 93 14.84 14.62 0.08
CA LYS A 93 14.69 13.90 -1.19
C LYS A 93 13.21 13.67 -1.39
N LYS A 94 12.69 13.87 -2.60
CA LYS A 94 11.31 13.50 -2.92
C LYS A 94 11.32 12.05 -3.43
N PRO A 95 11.22 11.00 -2.59
CA PRO A 95 11.00 9.66 -3.11
C PRO A 95 9.65 9.62 -3.83
N ALA A 96 9.49 8.66 -4.74
CA ALA A 96 8.16 8.22 -5.13
C ALA A 96 7.35 7.93 -3.86
N PHE A 97 6.04 8.16 -3.87
CA PHE A 97 5.23 7.87 -2.69
C PHE A 97 4.83 6.39 -2.65
N TRP A 98 4.90 5.82 -1.45
CA TRP A 98 4.58 4.42 -1.17
C TRP A 98 3.56 4.32 -0.05
N LEU A 99 2.63 3.37 -0.14
CA LEU A 99 1.72 3.03 0.95
C LEU A 99 2.19 1.77 1.63
N TYR A 100 2.16 1.76 2.95
CA TYR A 100 2.43 0.58 3.76
C TYR A 100 1.20 -0.34 3.72
N VAL A 101 1.29 -1.46 3.01
CA VAL A 101 0.13 -2.32 2.73
C VAL A 101 0.08 -3.58 3.59
N GLY A 102 1.11 -3.88 4.35
CA GLY A 102 1.14 -5.05 5.22
C GLY A 102 2.54 -5.41 5.64
N HIS A 103 2.68 -6.45 6.46
CA HIS A 103 3.97 -6.96 6.88
C HIS A 103 4.02 -8.49 6.79
N ARG A 104 5.24 -9.00 6.86
CA ARG A 104 5.60 -10.37 7.16
C ARG A 104 6.49 -10.33 8.39
N ASN A 105 6.15 -11.11 9.41
CA ASN A 105 6.88 -11.17 10.67
C ASN A 105 7.20 -9.76 11.22
N GLU A 106 8.21 -9.65 12.09
CA GLU A 106 8.59 -8.37 12.71
C GLU A 106 9.49 -7.50 11.83
N ARG A 107 9.92 -7.97 10.65
CA ARG A 107 11.00 -7.35 9.87
C ARG A 107 10.70 -7.12 8.40
N GLY A 108 9.77 -7.86 7.80
CA GLY A 108 9.42 -7.73 6.38
C GLY A 108 8.24 -6.77 6.21
N PHE A 109 8.44 -5.65 5.53
CA PHE A 109 7.41 -4.61 5.38
C PHE A 109 7.03 -4.45 3.92
N PHE A 110 5.75 -4.57 3.60
CA PHE A 110 5.23 -4.48 2.25
C PHE A 110 4.74 -3.09 1.96
N PHE A 111 5.25 -2.52 0.87
CA PHE A 111 4.86 -1.20 0.39
C PHE A 111 4.42 -1.25 -1.06
N ILE A 112 3.41 -0.47 -1.43
CA ILE A 112 2.98 -0.31 -2.83
C ILE A 112 3.23 1.11 -3.33
N CYS A 113 3.89 1.26 -4.47
CA CYS A 113 4.15 2.56 -5.06
C CYS A 113 2.87 3.16 -5.67
N CYS A 114 2.55 4.38 -5.28
CA CYS A 114 1.37 5.11 -5.75
C CYS A 114 1.73 6.32 -6.62
N ASP A 115 3.00 6.59 -6.90
CA ASP A 115 3.41 7.71 -7.77
C ASP A 115 3.48 7.26 -9.24
N LYS A 116 2.55 7.75 -10.08
CA LYS A 116 2.49 7.44 -11.52
C LYS A 116 3.73 7.85 -12.31
N ARG A 117 4.54 8.77 -11.77
CA ARG A 117 5.79 9.20 -12.40
C ARG A 117 6.93 8.20 -12.17
N SER A 118 6.78 7.33 -11.17
CA SER A 118 7.73 6.28 -10.86
C SER A 118 7.58 5.10 -11.82
N GLU A 119 8.69 4.54 -12.28
CA GLU A 119 8.70 3.26 -13.01
C GLU A 119 8.17 2.11 -12.14
N SER A 120 8.22 2.26 -10.81
CA SER A 120 7.70 1.29 -9.85
C SER A 120 6.20 1.45 -9.57
N TYR A 121 5.48 2.37 -10.23
CA TYR A 121 4.04 2.56 -10.00
C TYR A 121 3.26 1.23 -10.02
N GLY A 122 2.51 0.96 -8.94
CA GLY A 122 1.75 -0.27 -8.79
C GLY A 122 2.53 -1.50 -8.37
N GLN A 123 3.86 -1.42 -8.26
CA GLN A 123 4.69 -2.49 -7.72
C GLN A 123 4.57 -2.55 -6.20
N VAL A 124 4.46 -3.76 -5.69
CA VAL A 124 4.63 -4.08 -4.28
C VAL A 124 6.09 -4.47 -4.06
N CYS A 125 6.72 -3.90 -3.04
CA CYS A 125 8.06 -4.26 -2.63
C CYS A 125 8.08 -4.64 -1.15
N GLU A 126 8.93 -5.62 -0.80
CA GLU A 126 9.27 -5.96 0.59
C GLU A 126 10.56 -5.26 1.01
N PHE A 127 10.56 -4.63 2.17
CA PHE A 127 11.73 -4.02 2.78
C PHE A 127 12.03 -4.72 4.10
N TYR A 128 13.30 -5.10 4.30
CA TYR A 128 13.77 -5.71 5.54
C TYR A 128 14.42 -4.67 6.44
N ASP A 129 13.92 -4.50 7.66
CA ASP A 129 14.46 -3.56 8.66
C ASP A 129 14.62 -2.11 8.13
N GLY A 130 13.80 -1.71 7.15
CA GLY A 130 13.91 -0.42 6.46
C GLY A 130 12.65 -0.08 5.68
N SER A 131 12.70 1.01 4.91
CA SER A 131 11.53 1.48 4.18
C SER A 131 11.87 2.24 2.90
N PRO A 132 10.91 2.37 1.96
CA PRO A 132 11.15 3.06 0.70
C PRO A 132 11.43 4.56 0.87
N PHE A 133 11.12 5.12 2.04
CA PHE A 133 11.35 6.54 2.34
C PHE A 133 12.80 6.85 2.76
N MET A 134 13.59 5.81 3.09
CA MET A 134 15.04 5.90 3.29
C MET A 134 15.79 5.69 1.97
N ASN A 135 15.55 4.54 1.34
CA ASN A 135 16.20 4.14 0.10
C ASN A 135 15.32 3.14 -0.66
N PRO A 136 14.59 3.58 -1.70
CA PRO A 136 13.66 2.70 -2.42
C PRO A 136 14.36 1.55 -3.17
N LYS A 137 15.68 1.64 -3.39
CA LYS A 137 16.45 0.59 -4.08
C LYS A 137 16.73 -0.65 -3.23
N ASP A 138 16.49 -0.57 -1.93
CA ASP A 138 16.71 -1.69 -1.01
C ASP A 138 15.51 -2.64 -0.95
N GLY A 139 14.41 -2.29 -1.61
CA GLY A 139 13.19 -3.10 -1.67
C GLY A 139 13.33 -4.28 -2.63
N LEU A 140 12.85 -5.44 -2.21
CA LEU A 140 12.66 -6.61 -3.06
C LEU A 140 11.31 -6.49 -3.79
N GLU A 141 11.34 -6.40 -5.12
CA GLU A 141 10.12 -6.33 -5.94
C GLU A 141 9.34 -7.66 -5.90
N LEU A 142 8.06 -7.58 -5.55
CA LEU A 142 7.13 -8.72 -5.47
C LEU A 142 6.09 -8.72 -6.60
N GLY A 143 6.21 -7.80 -7.55
CA GLY A 143 5.28 -7.62 -8.66
C GLY A 143 4.10 -6.71 -8.32
N ASP A 144 3.10 -6.69 -9.21
CA ASP A 144 1.87 -5.94 -8.95
C ASP A 144 1.06 -6.53 -7.79
N PHE A 145 0.08 -5.77 -7.28
CA PHE A 145 -0.71 -6.20 -6.11
C PHE A 145 -1.40 -7.56 -6.31
N LYS A 146 -1.83 -7.91 -7.53
CA LYS A 146 -2.46 -9.20 -7.79
C LYS A 146 -1.44 -10.34 -7.72
N THR A 147 -0.26 -10.12 -8.30
CA THR A 147 0.87 -11.06 -8.27
C THR A 147 1.33 -11.30 -6.85
N PHE A 148 1.49 -10.22 -6.07
CA PHE A 148 1.78 -10.28 -4.64
C PHE A 148 0.73 -11.10 -3.88
N CYS A 149 -0.57 -10.79 -4.00
CA CYS A 149 -1.61 -11.56 -3.31
C CYS A 149 -1.60 -13.04 -3.69
N ASN A 150 -1.35 -13.36 -4.97
CA ASN A 150 -1.25 -14.75 -5.42
C ASN A 150 -0.03 -15.46 -4.84
N ALA A 151 1.12 -14.79 -4.74
CA ALA A 151 2.28 -15.35 -4.05
C ALA A 151 1.90 -15.66 -2.60
N VAL A 152 1.42 -14.64 -1.87
CA VAL A 152 1.06 -14.71 -0.44
C VAL A 152 0.13 -15.89 -0.17
N LEU A 153 -0.91 -16.05 -0.99
CA LEU A 153 -1.89 -17.13 -0.86
C LEU A 153 -1.32 -18.53 -1.12
N ASN A 154 -0.25 -18.65 -1.91
CA ASN A 154 0.41 -19.92 -2.22
C ASN A 154 1.56 -20.24 -1.24
N GLY A 155 1.69 -19.48 -0.15
CA GLY A 155 2.72 -19.69 0.85
C GLY A 155 4.09 -19.14 0.47
N GLY A 156 4.15 -18.30 -0.56
CA GLY A 156 5.36 -17.57 -0.94
C GLY A 156 5.13 -16.06 -0.85
N ALA A 157 6.17 -15.29 -0.62
CA ALA A 157 6.32 -13.92 -1.10
C ALA A 157 7.80 -13.57 -0.91
#